data_AF-A0A538TFR9-F1
#
_entry.id   AF-A0A538TFR9-F1
#
_cell.length_a   1.000
_cell.length_b   1.000
_cell.length_c   1.000
_cell.angle_alpha   90.00
_cell.angle_beta   90.00
_cell.angle_gamma   90.00
#
_symmetry.space_group_name_H-M   'P 1'
#
loop_
_entity.id
_entity.type
_entity.pdbx_description
1 polymer ?
#
loop_
_entity_poly.entity_id
_entity_poly.type
_entity_poly.pdbx_seq_one_letter_code
_entity_poly.pdbx_strand_id
1 'polypeptide(L)'
;MGIKSRLLPDLSLALGTSEVNLLELTSAYGVFANQGVRVAPIYILSVEDKNGKVLEQSRTVAEEVLSPETALTMTSMMESVLENGTAASARALGFTAPAAGKTGTTDDYTDAWFVGYVPGAVTGVWVGFDRKQKIGPGMTGAAAALPIWVDVMLAATKGRPAQDFPVPSGVVSRLICVETGLLANPACPSTEIELFREGSEPTGYCNVHTGTAKPQQETPDFHETDTEAPADERLRL
;
A
#
# COMPACT_ATOMS: atom_id res chain seq x y z
N MET A 1 14.07 -3.90 -1.13
CA MET A 1 13.23 -2.69 -0.88
C MET A 1 13.99 -1.37 -0.98
N GLY A 2 15.27 -1.28 -0.59
CA GLY A 2 16.08 -0.07 -0.86
C GLY A 2 16.35 0.86 0.33
N ILE A 3 16.01 0.42 1.55
CA ILE A 3 16.40 1.09 2.79
C ILE A 3 17.91 0.92 3.00
N LYS A 4 18.62 2.05 3.17
CA LYS A 4 20.07 2.08 3.46
C LYS A 4 20.35 2.51 4.89
N SER A 5 19.38 3.13 5.54
CA SER A 5 19.37 3.41 6.98
C SER A 5 19.71 2.13 7.77
N ARG A 6 20.49 2.27 8.84
CA ARG A 6 20.93 1.13 9.64
C ARG A 6 19.74 0.51 10.37
N LEU A 7 19.41 -0.74 10.02
CA LEU A 7 18.42 -1.53 10.73
C LEU A 7 19.10 -2.40 11.77
N LEU A 8 18.67 -2.28 13.04
CA LEU A 8 19.18 -3.12 14.12
C LEU A 8 18.50 -4.50 14.05
N PRO A 9 19.25 -5.61 14.10
CA PRO A 9 18.68 -6.96 14.00
C PRO A 9 18.13 -7.41 15.37
N ASP A 10 17.11 -6.72 15.85
CA ASP A 10 16.40 -7.06 17.08
C ASP A 10 14.92 -7.41 16.79
N LEU A 11 14.25 -8.03 17.77
CA LEU A 11 12.85 -8.46 17.62
C LEU A 11 11.88 -7.28 17.42
N SER A 12 12.23 -6.12 17.97
CA SER A 12 11.42 -4.91 17.91
C SER A 12 11.56 -4.16 16.58
N LEU A 13 12.46 -4.58 15.70
CA LEU A 13 12.59 -4.05 14.35
C LEU A 13 11.26 -4.08 13.60
N ALA A 14 10.48 -5.16 13.74
CA ALA A 14 9.15 -5.28 13.13
C ALA A 14 8.13 -4.25 13.65
N LEU A 15 8.40 -3.65 14.81
CA LEU A 15 7.59 -2.59 15.42
C LEU A 15 8.14 -1.17 15.16
N GLY A 16 9.24 -1.04 14.39
CA GLY A 16 9.77 0.26 13.97
C GLY A 16 10.79 0.89 14.92
N THR A 17 11.58 0.11 15.66
CA THR A 17 12.62 0.64 16.56
C THR A 17 13.85 1.21 15.86
N SER A 18 14.00 0.98 14.56
CA SER A 18 15.08 1.56 13.75
C SER A 18 14.60 2.83 13.06
N GLU A 19 15.40 3.89 13.15
CA GLU A 19 15.17 5.13 12.42
C GLU A 19 15.45 4.93 10.93
N VAL A 20 14.57 5.48 10.09
CA VAL A 20 14.69 5.42 8.64
C VAL A 20 14.46 6.80 8.03
N ASN A 21 15.16 7.09 6.95
CA ASN A 21 14.91 8.29 6.17
C ASN A 21 13.51 8.22 5.50
N LEU A 22 12.74 9.31 5.57
CA LEU A 22 11.39 9.38 5.00
C LEU A 22 11.37 9.05 3.49
N LEU A 23 12.35 9.50 2.72
CA LEU A 23 12.45 9.17 1.31
C LEU A 23 12.68 7.68 1.08
N GLU A 24 13.57 7.06 1.87
CA GLU A 24 13.85 5.62 1.75
C GLU A 24 12.59 4.81 2.05
N LEU A 25 11.86 5.18 3.11
CA LEU A 25 10.61 4.52 3.47
C LEU A 25 9.53 4.72 2.40
N THR A 26 9.37 5.95 1.91
CA THR A 26 8.40 6.27 0.84
C THR A 26 8.72 5.50 -0.45
N SER A 27 10.00 5.46 -0.84
CA SER A 27 10.46 4.69 -2.00
C SER A 27 10.23 3.19 -1.82
N ALA A 28 10.40 2.65 -0.61
CA ALA A 28 10.11 1.26 -0.31
C ALA A 28 8.61 0.93 -0.49
N TYR A 29 7.69 1.83 -0.10
CA TYR A 29 6.25 1.64 -0.36
C TYR A 29 5.91 1.72 -1.86
N GLY A 30 6.67 2.52 -2.62
CA GLY A 30 6.56 2.58 -4.08
C GLY A 30 6.79 1.23 -4.76
N VAL A 31 7.50 0.30 -4.13
CA VAL A 31 7.67 -1.08 -4.64
C VAL A 31 6.31 -1.79 -4.71
N PHE A 32 5.45 -1.65 -3.69
CA PHE A 32 4.14 -2.28 -3.69
C PHE A 32 3.22 -1.66 -4.74
N ALA A 33 3.21 -0.32 -4.80
CA ALA A 33 2.48 0.43 -5.83
C ALA A 33 2.91 0.07 -7.27
N ASN A 34 4.15 -0.40 -7.43
CA ASN A 34 4.76 -0.75 -8.70
C ASN A 34 4.95 -2.27 -8.87
N GLN A 35 4.03 -3.07 -8.30
CA GLN A 35 3.94 -4.53 -8.51
C GLN A 35 5.25 -5.29 -8.20
N GLY A 36 5.97 -4.87 -7.16
CA GLY A 36 7.21 -5.51 -6.72
C GLY A 36 8.48 -4.98 -7.38
N VAL A 37 8.37 -4.02 -8.30
CA VAL A 37 9.51 -3.41 -8.98
C VAL A 37 9.97 -2.15 -8.24
N ARG A 38 11.19 -2.17 -7.75
CA ARG A 38 11.87 -1.03 -7.15
C ARG A 38 12.46 -0.14 -8.23
N VAL A 39 12.19 1.16 -8.12
CA VAL A 39 12.86 2.22 -8.87
C VAL A 39 13.51 3.18 -7.89
N ALA A 40 14.80 3.47 -8.06
CA ALA A 40 15.48 4.46 -7.23
C ALA A 40 14.96 5.87 -7.54
N PRO A 41 14.70 6.72 -6.53
CA PRO A 41 14.29 8.11 -6.77
C PRO A 41 15.31 8.88 -7.60
N ILE A 42 14.84 9.56 -8.65
CA ILE A 42 15.64 10.42 -9.53
C ILE A 42 15.19 11.87 -9.33
N TYR A 43 16.13 12.76 -9.02
CA TYR A 43 15.86 14.18 -8.78
C TYR A 43 16.17 15.06 -9.98
N ILE A 44 17.17 14.66 -10.78
CA ILE A 44 17.67 15.42 -11.93
C ILE A 44 17.56 14.49 -13.13
N LEU A 45 16.71 14.86 -14.10
CA LEU A 45 16.48 14.04 -15.30
C LEU A 45 17.63 14.19 -16.31
N SER A 46 18.04 15.43 -16.57
CA SER A 46 19.18 15.75 -17.44
C SER A 46 19.86 17.05 -16.99
N VAL A 47 21.13 17.19 -17.37
CA VAL A 47 21.89 18.44 -17.28
C VAL A 47 22.37 18.78 -18.68
N GLU A 48 22.06 19.98 -19.15
CA GLU A 48 22.40 20.45 -20.50
C GLU A 48 23.24 21.73 -20.43
N ASP A 49 24.13 21.91 -21.41
CA ASP A 49 24.85 23.17 -21.58
C ASP A 49 23.97 24.24 -22.28
N LYS A 50 24.48 25.47 -22.35
CA LYS A 50 23.79 26.60 -23.01
C LYS A 50 23.44 26.38 -24.49
N ASN A 51 24.05 25.39 -25.14
CA ASN A 51 23.84 25.04 -26.53
C ASN A 51 22.90 23.83 -26.69
N GLY A 52 22.32 23.31 -25.59
CA GLY A 52 21.46 22.12 -25.59
C GLY A 52 22.23 20.79 -25.66
N LYS A 53 23.55 20.79 -25.41
CA LYS A 53 24.31 19.54 -25.33
C LYS A 53 24.08 18.89 -23.98
N VAL A 54 23.52 17.67 -23.98
CA VAL A 54 23.36 16.84 -22.77
C VAL A 54 24.74 16.49 -22.20
N LEU A 55 24.99 16.93 -20.97
CA LEU A 55 26.19 16.65 -20.18
C LEU A 55 25.99 15.42 -19.29
N GLU A 56 24.78 15.26 -18.74
CA GLU A 56 24.38 14.15 -17.90
C GLU A 56 22.91 13.82 -18.16
N GLN A 57 22.56 12.53 -18.12
CA GLN A 57 21.19 12.06 -18.21
C GLN A 57 21.00 10.89 -17.25
N SER A 58 20.04 11.03 -16.35
CA SER A 58 19.69 9.96 -15.43
C SER A 58 19.00 8.83 -16.18
N ARG A 59 19.34 7.59 -15.80
CA ARG A 59 18.68 6.40 -16.32
C ARG A 59 17.90 5.73 -15.20
N THR A 60 16.66 5.38 -15.50
CA THR A 60 15.84 4.58 -14.60
C THR A 60 16.44 3.18 -14.49
N VAL A 61 16.81 2.79 -13.27
CA VAL A 61 17.20 1.42 -12.95
C VAL A 61 16.03 0.78 -12.22
N ALA A 62 15.40 -0.19 -12.88
CA ALA A 62 14.30 -0.97 -12.34
C ALA A 62 14.82 -2.33 -11.88
N GLU A 63 14.50 -2.70 -10.65
CA GLU A 63 14.88 -3.97 -10.03
C GLU A 63 13.63 -4.66 -9.50
N GLU A 64 13.35 -5.87 -9.98
CA GLU A 64 12.32 -6.70 -9.35
C GLU A 64 12.83 -7.19 -7.99
N VAL A 65 12.13 -6.82 -6.92
CA VAL A 65 12.53 -7.16 -5.54
C VAL A 65 11.46 -7.96 -4.80
N LEU A 66 10.24 -8.02 -5.33
CA LEU A 66 9.13 -8.85 -4.90
C LEU A 66 8.40 -9.38 -6.12
N SER A 67 7.74 -10.53 -5.99
CA SER A 67 6.82 -11.00 -7.02
C SER A 67 5.57 -10.09 -7.05
N PRO A 68 4.92 -9.92 -8.22
CA PRO A 68 3.74 -9.08 -8.34
C PRO A 68 2.56 -9.60 -7.49
N GLU A 69 2.42 -10.93 -7.33
CA GLU A 69 1.42 -11.55 -6.44
C GLU A 69 1.65 -11.16 -4.98
N THR A 70 2.92 -11.21 -4.53
CA THR A 70 3.29 -10.81 -3.16
C THR A 70 3.02 -9.31 -2.94
N ALA A 71 3.34 -8.48 -3.94
CA ALA A 71 3.11 -7.04 -3.87
C ALA A 71 1.61 -6.70 -3.84
N LEU A 72 0.78 -7.44 -4.60
CA LEU A 72 -0.67 -7.26 -4.57
C LEU A 72 -1.28 -7.74 -3.25
N THR A 73 -0.91 -8.91 -2.73
CA THR A 73 -1.40 -9.38 -1.42
C THR A 73 -1.08 -8.35 -0.32
N MET A 74 0.14 -7.79 -0.33
CA MET A 74 0.49 -6.69 0.59
C MET A 74 -0.35 -5.43 0.36
N THR A 75 -0.65 -5.09 -0.89
CA THR A 75 -1.49 -3.94 -1.25
C THR A 75 -2.92 -4.13 -0.74
N SER A 76 -3.53 -5.29 -0.98
CA SER A 76 -4.88 -5.62 -0.50
C SER A 76 -4.99 -5.51 1.03
N MET A 77 -4.02 -6.04 1.78
CA MET A 77 -3.97 -5.86 3.23
C MET A 77 -3.87 -4.37 3.65
N MET A 78 -3.16 -3.56 2.87
CA MET A 78 -3.00 -2.13 3.12
C MET A 78 -4.19 -1.29 2.64
N GLU A 79 -5.01 -1.77 1.69
CA GLU A 79 -6.31 -1.17 1.35
C GLU A 79 -7.27 -1.28 2.54
N SER A 80 -7.31 -2.44 3.20
CA SER A 80 -8.11 -2.65 4.42
C SER A 80 -7.77 -1.67 5.55
N VAL A 81 -6.54 -1.12 5.59
CA VAL A 81 -6.16 -0.07 6.55
C VAL A 81 -6.94 1.22 6.32
N LEU A 82 -7.25 1.56 5.06
CA LEU A 82 -8.02 2.74 4.67
C LEU A 82 -9.52 2.48 4.59
N GLU A 83 -9.96 1.24 4.39
CA GLU A 83 -11.39 0.91 4.36
C GLU A 83 -11.97 0.78 5.77
N ASN A 84 -11.37 -0.10 6.58
CA ASN A 84 -11.93 -0.48 7.89
C ASN A 84 -10.90 -0.41 9.04
N GLY A 85 -9.67 0.00 8.74
CA GLY A 85 -8.56 -0.01 9.69
C GLY A 85 -8.21 1.36 10.28
N THR A 86 -6.95 1.48 10.72
CA THR A 86 -6.46 2.66 11.45
C THR A 86 -6.49 3.98 10.65
N ALA A 87 -6.65 3.91 9.32
CA ALA A 87 -6.74 5.07 8.45
C ALA A 87 -8.13 5.26 7.82
N ALA A 88 -9.16 4.57 8.33
CA ALA A 88 -10.53 4.65 7.81
C ALA A 88 -11.09 6.09 7.76
N SER A 89 -10.60 6.99 8.63
CA SER A 89 -10.96 8.40 8.61
C SER A 89 -10.57 9.12 7.32
N ALA A 90 -9.67 8.58 6.49
CA ALA A 90 -9.33 9.13 5.16
C ALA A 90 -10.57 9.33 4.27
N ARG A 91 -11.53 8.39 4.35
CA ARG A 91 -12.80 8.46 3.61
C ARG A 91 -13.65 9.65 4.06
N ALA A 92 -13.76 9.87 5.37
CA ALA A 92 -14.46 11.01 5.95
C ALA A 92 -13.77 12.36 5.64
N LEU A 93 -12.44 12.34 5.40
CA LEU A 93 -11.66 13.49 4.96
C LEU A 93 -11.78 13.76 3.44
N GLY A 94 -12.56 12.95 2.71
CA GLY A 94 -12.90 13.19 1.30
C GLY A 94 -12.04 12.45 0.29
N PHE A 95 -11.06 11.66 0.72
CA PHE A 95 -10.28 10.81 -0.19
C PHE A 95 -10.99 9.46 -0.36
N THR A 96 -11.72 9.27 -1.46
CA THR A 96 -12.57 8.07 -1.69
C THR A 96 -12.06 7.14 -2.79
N ALA A 97 -10.96 7.49 -3.48
CA ALA A 97 -10.37 6.62 -4.50
C ALA A 97 -9.71 5.38 -3.86
N PRO A 98 -9.56 4.27 -4.62
CA PRO A 98 -8.76 3.12 -4.22
C PRO A 98 -7.35 3.56 -3.82
N ALA A 99 -6.91 3.13 -2.64
CA ALA A 99 -5.61 3.48 -2.08
C ALA A 99 -5.21 2.51 -0.99
N ALA A 100 -3.91 2.31 -0.86
CA ALA A 100 -3.30 1.46 0.14
C ALA A 100 -2.31 2.29 0.97
N GLY A 101 -2.16 1.96 2.24
CA GLY A 101 -1.18 2.63 3.08
C GLY A 101 -1.14 2.11 4.50
N LYS A 102 -0.26 2.71 5.29
CA LYS A 102 -0.09 2.32 6.68
C LYS A 102 0.22 3.50 7.58
N THR A 103 -0.41 3.48 8.75
CA THR A 103 -0.11 4.36 9.89
C THR A 103 1.14 3.89 10.62
N GLY A 104 2.00 4.83 11.00
CA GLY A 104 3.07 4.64 11.97
C GLY A 104 2.89 5.61 13.14
N THR A 105 3.11 5.13 14.35
CA THR A 105 3.08 5.96 15.57
C THR A 105 4.12 5.42 16.51
N THR A 106 5.08 6.25 16.91
CA THR A 106 6.08 5.89 17.91
C THR A 106 5.52 6.11 19.31
N ASP A 107 6.13 5.43 20.30
CA ASP A 107 5.83 5.64 21.71
C ASP A 107 5.92 7.12 22.08
N ASP A 108 5.11 7.52 23.07
CA ASP A 108 5.02 8.92 23.53
C ASP A 108 4.56 9.94 22.49
N TYR A 109 4.05 9.49 21.33
CA TYR A 109 3.58 10.34 20.23
C TYR A 109 4.68 11.32 19.78
N THR A 110 5.93 10.86 19.69
CA THR A 110 7.03 11.71 19.21
C THR A 110 7.05 11.83 17.70
N ASP A 111 6.57 10.80 17.00
CA ASP A 111 6.54 10.72 15.55
C ASP A 111 5.23 10.12 15.08
N ALA A 112 4.58 10.83 14.16
CA ALA A 112 3.39 10.37 13.46
C ALA A 112 3.72 10.21 11.98
N TRP A 113 3.46 9.02 11.45
CA TRP A 113 3.72 8.68 10.06
C TRP A 113 2.44 8.22 9.36
N PHE A 114 2.33 8.57 8.10
CA PHE A 114 1.46 7.87 7.17
C PHE A 114 2.15 7.75 5.82
N VAL A 115 2.29 6.54 5.32
CA VAL A 115 2.78 6.28 3.96
C VAL A 115 1.68 5.57 3.21
N GLY A 116 1.23 6.17 2.12
CA GLY A 116 0.13 5.65 1.32
C GLY A 116 0.32 5.94 -0.15
N TYR A 117 -0.35 5.19 -0.99
CA TYR A 117 -0.18 5.20 -2.43
C TYR A 117 -1.48 4.82 -3.17
N VAL A 118 -1.51 5.24 -4.43
CA VAL A 118 -2.48 4.85 -5.47
C VAL A 118 -1.69 4.33 -6.67
N PRO A 119 -2.33 3.72 -7.69
CA PRO A 119 -1.65 3.42 -8.95
C PRO A 119 -0.94 4.66 -9.52
N GLY A 120 0.40 4.58 -9.58
CA GLY A 120 1.27 5.61 -10.15
C GLY A 120 1.64 6.79 -9.24
N ALA A 121 1.31 6.78 -7.94
CA ALA A 121 1.82 7.78 -6.99
C ALA A 121 1.94 7.23 -5.58
N VAL A 122 3.03 7.58 -4.88
CA VAL A 122 3.27 7.25 -3.47
C VAL A 122 3.63 8.52 -2.70
N THR A 123 3.06 8.69 -1.53
CA THR A 123 3.29 9.84 -0.65
C THR A 123 3.56 9.34 0.76
N GLY A 124 4.69 9.78 1.33
CA GLY A 124 5.00 9.61 2.75
C GLY A 124 4.91 10.94 3.47
N VAL A 125 4.21 10.95 4.60
CA VAL A 125 4.11 12.10 5.51
C VAL A 125 4.67 11.70 6.87
N TRP A 126 5.56 12.53 7.38
CA TRP A 126 6.01 12.50 8.76
C TRP A 126 5.67 13.83 9.44
N VAL A 127 5.19 13.73 10.67
CA VAL A 127 4.98 14.87 11.57
C VAL A 127 5.72 14.57 12.87
N GLY A 128 6.56 15.51 13.28
CA GLY A 128 7.35 15.44 14.50
C GLY A 128 8.18 16.71 14.67
N PHE A 129 9.08 16.69 15.65
CA PHE A 129 10.03 17.76 15.89
C PHE A 129 11.45 17.33 15.55
N ASP A 130 12.28 18.27 15.09
CA ASP A 130 13.70 18.03 14.78
C ASP A 130 14.48 17.40 15.95
N ARG A 131 14.04 17.68 17.17
CA ARG A 131 14.51 17.01 18.39
C ARG A 131 13.37 16.20 18.96
N LYS A 132 13.64 14.92 19.25
CA LYS A 132 12.66 13.98 19.81
C LYS A 132 11.95 14.57 21.03
N GLN A 133 10.72 14.98 20.81
CA GLN A 133 9.83 15.63 21.78
C GLN A 133 8.41 15.15 21.49
N LYS A 134 7.57 15.11 22.53
CA LYS A 134 6.18 14.68 22.39
C LYS A 134 5.42 15.73 21.56
N ILE A 135 4.72 15.30 20.52
CA ILE A 135 3.84 16.18 19.73
C ILE A 135 2.64 16.58 20.59
N GLY A 136 2.06 15.60 21.27
CA GLY A 136 0.94 15.78 22.18
C GLY A 136 0.15 14.48 22.35
N PRO A 137 -0.65 14.35 23.42
CA PRO A 137 -1.50 13.19 23.62
C PRO A 137 -2.43 12.97 22.42
N GLY A 138 -2.48 11.74 21.89
CA GLY A 138 -3.37 11.37 20.78
C GLY A 138 -2.88 11.76 19.39
N MET A 139 -1.68 12.36 19.26
CA MET A 139 -1.07 12.71 17.97
C MET A 139 -0.49 11.49 17.27
N THR A 140 -1.38 10.59 16.85
CA THR A 140 -1.06 9.38 16.08
C THR A 140 -0.84 9.67 14.60
N GLY A 141 -0.36 8.68 13.84
CA GLY A 141 -0.31 8.72 12.38
C GLY A 141 -1.66 9.11 11.74
N ALA A 142 -2.77 8.58 12.28
CA ALA A 142 -4.12 8.87 11.79
C ALA A 142 -4.61 10.29 12.12
N ALA A 143 -4.17 10.86 13.24
CA ALA A 143 -4.59 12.18 13.69
C ALA A 143 -3.73 13.31 13.11
N ALA A 144 -2.43 13.07 12.92
CA ALA A 144 -1.47 14.12 12.56
C ALA A 144 -0.96 14.01 11.11
N ALA A 145 -0.59 12.83 10.65
CA ALA A 145 0.01 12.65 9.33
C ALA A 145 -1.03 12.38 8.22
N LEU A 146 -2.05 11.60 8.51
CA LEU A 146 -3.08 11.21 7.54
C LEU A 146 -3.85 12.40 6.94
N PRO A 147 -4.29 13.44 7.69
CA PRO A 147 -4.97 14.59 7.08
C PRO A 147 -4.11 15.33 6.05
N ILE A 148 -2.81 15.49 6.34
CA ILE A 148 -1.85 16.10 5.41
C ILE A 148 -1.68 15.22 4.17
N TRP A 149 -1.61 13.89 4.34
CA TRP A 149 -1.55 12.97 3.22
C TRP A 149 -2.79 13.08 2.33
N VAL A 150 -3.98 13.19 2.93
CA VAL A 150 -5.24 13.38 2.18
C VAL A 150 -5.20 14.66 1.35
N ASP A 151 -4.80 15.79 1.94
CA ASP A 151 -4.70 17.07 1.23
C ASP A 151 -3.72 16.99 0.04
N VAL A 152 -2.55 16.38 0.25
CA VAL A 152 -1.54 16.18 -0.80
C VAL A 152 -2.07 15.29 -1.92
N MET A 153 -2.71 14.17 -1.57
CA MET A 153 -3.20 13.22 -2.56
C MET A 153 -4.39 13.74 -3.33
N LEU A 154 -5.34 14.46 -2.70
CA LEU A 154 -6.43 15.14 -3.39
C LEU A 154 -5.90 16.14 -4.43
N ALA A 155 -4.81 16.86 -4.11
CA ALA A 155 -4.15 17.75 -5.05
C ALA A 155 -3.42 16.98 -6.16
N ALA A 156 -2.65 15.94 -5.81
CA ALA A 156 -1.84 15.16 -6.74
C ALA A 156 -2.66 14.31 -7.72
N THR A 157 -3.86 13.88 -7.32
CA THR A 157 -4.76 13.07 -8.16
C THR A 157 -5.86 13.91 -8.81
N LYS A 158 -5.84 15.23 -8.67
CA LYS A 158 -6.86 16.10 -9.25
C LYS A 158 -6.91 15.95 -10.77
N GLY A 159 -8.08 15.59 -11.29
CA GLY A 159 -8.30 15.40 -12.73
C GLY A 159 -7.81 14.06 -13.28
N ARG A 160 -7.26 13.17 -12.44
CA ARG A 160 -6.94 11.79 -12.81
C ARG A 160 -8.13 10.88 -12.46
N PRO A 161 -8.52 9.94 -13.34
CA PRO A 161 -9.53 8.95 -12.98
C PRO A 161 -9.01 8.07 -11.83
N ALA A 162 -9.90 7.70 -10.92
CA ALA A 162 -9.60 6.67 -9.93
C ALA A 162 -9.33 5.34 -10.66
N GLN A 163 -8.36 4.58 -10.18
CA GLN A 163 -7.95 3.30 -10.76
C GLN A 163 -7.80 2.29 -9.62
N ASP A 164 -8.26 1.07 -9.86
CA ASP A 164 -8.00 -0.07 -8.99
C ASP A 164 -6.54 -0.54 -9.15
N PHE A 165 -6.05 -1.29 -8.17
CA PHE A 165 -4.74 -1.89 -8.28
C PHE A 165 -4.77 -3.06 -9.28
N PRO A 166 -3.80 -3.15 -10.21
CA PRO A 166 -3.79 -4.18 -11.23
C PRO A 166 -3.59 -5.56 -10.61
N VAL A 167 -4.42 -6.52 -11.00
CA VAL A 167 -4.32 -7.92 -10.56
C VAL A 167 -3.40 -8.69 -11.50
N PRO A 168 -2.23 -9.19 -11.05
CA PRO A 168 -1.35 -9.97 -11.90
C PRO A 168 -1.89 -11.40 -12.08
N SER A 169 -1.45 -12.07 -13.14
CA SER A 169 -1.70 -13.50 -13.32
C SER A 169 -1.15 -14.31 -12.13
N GLY A 170 -1.79 -15.43 -11.80
CA GLY A 170 -1.38 -16.28 -10.68
C GLY A 170 -1.87 -15.80 -9.31
N VAL A 171 -2.85 -14.88 -9.28
CA VAL A 171 -3.63 -14.52 -8.09
C VAL A 171 -5.07 -15.00 -8.26
N VAL A 172 -5.62 -15.57 -7.20
CA VAL A 172 -7.01 -16.07 -7.13
C VAL A 172 -7.72 -15.43 -5.94
N SER A 173 -9.02 -15.16 -6.08
CA SER A 173 -9.88 -14.74 -4.97
C SER A 173 -10.60 -15.93 -4.35
N ARG A 174 -10.78 -15.90 -3.02
CA ARG A 174 -11.63 -16.86 -2.32
C ARG A 174 -12.48 -16.16 -1.27
N LEU A 175 -13.73 -16.58 -1.13
CA LEU A 175 -14.57 -16.20 -0.01
C LEU A 175 -14.13 -17.04 1.18
N ILE A 176 -13.56 -16.41 2.20
CA ILE A 176 -13.12 -17.06 3.41
C ILE A 176 -14.03 -16.75 4.58
N CYS A 177 -14.06 -17.64 5.55
CA CYS A 177 -14.62 -17.37 6.86
C CYS A 177 -13.60 -16.59 7.69
N VAL A 178 -13.93 -15.37 8.10
CA VAL A 178 -13.03 -14.46 8.84
C VAL A 178 -12.45 -15.13 10.11
N GLU A 179 -13.24 -15.97 10.78
CA GLU A 179 -12.79 -16.63 12.01
C GLU A 179 -11.80 -17.78 11.77
N THR A 180 -11.99 -18.55 10.69
CA THR A 180 -11.21 -19.78 10.47
C THR A 180 -10.13 -19.64 9.40
N GLY A 181 -10.20 -18.62 8.54
CA GLY A 181 -9.35 -18.48 7.36
C GLY A 181 -9.58 -19.54 6.27
N LEU A 182 -10.51 -20.47 6.49
CA LEU A 182 -10.89 -21.51 5.54
C LEU A 182 -11.97 -21.00 4.57
N LEU A 183 -12.20 -21.74 3.48
CA LEU A 183 -13.27 -21.42 2.53
C LEU A 183 -14.61 -21.30 3.25
N ALA A 184 -15.30 -20.19 3.03
CA ALA A 184 -16.57 -19.92 3.67
C ALA A 184 -17.62 -20.95 3.24
N ASN A 185 -18.43 -21.36 4.21
CA ASN A 185 -19.67 -22.09 3.95
C ASN A 185 -20.87 -21.17 4.24
N PRO A 186 -22.10 -21.53 3.80
CA PRO A 186 -23.27 -20.68 4.01
C PRO A 186 -23.65 -20.41 5.48
N ALA A 187 -23.12 -21.17 6.44
CA ALA A 187 -23.36 -20.97 7.87
C ALA A 187 -22.40 -19.94 8.50
N CYS A 188 -21.36 -19.51 7.78
CA CYS A 188 -20.41 -18.52 8.28
C CYS A 188 -21.10 -17.17 8.57
N PRO A 189 -20.96 -16.61 9.78
CA PRO A 189 -21.62 -15.37 10.15
C PRO A 189 -20.96 -14.12 9.55
N SER A 190 -19.65 -14.21 9.28
CA SER A 190 -18.82 -13.17 8.67
C SER A 190 -17.88 -13.82 7.66
N THR A 191 -17.85 -13.24 6.47
CA THR A 191 -17.08 -13.71 5.32
C THR A 191 -16.42 -12.54 4.62
N GLU A 192 -15.22 -12.75 4.11
CA GLU A 192 -14.48 -11.75 3.34
C GLU A 192 -13.88 -12.39 2.10
N ILE A 193 -13.75 -11.59 1.04
CA ILE A 193 -13.06 -11.99 -0.18
C ILE A 193 -11.59 -11.66 0.04
N GLU A 194 -10.75 -12.68 -0.03
CA GLU A 194 -9.30 -12.54 0.14
C GLU A 194 -8.56 -12.97 -1.12
N LEU A 195 -7.41 -12.32 -1.35
CA LEU A 195 -6.53 -12.61 -2.48
C LEU A 195 -5.41 -13.56 -2.08
N PHE A 196 -5.26 -14.64 -2.82
CA PHE A 196 -4.23 -15.65 -2.62
C PHE A 196 -3.37 -15.76 -3.87
N ARG A 197 -2.09 -16.04 -3.68
CA ARG A 197 -1.29 -16.61 -4.76
C ARG A 197 -1.89 -17.98 -5.13
N GLU A 198 -2.03 -18.26 -6.41
CA GLU A 198 -2.54 -19.53 -6.91
C GLU A 198 -1.75 -20.71 -6.30
N GLY A 199 -2.48 -21.67 -5.74
CA GLY A 199 -1.94 -22.83 -5.03
C GLY A 199 -1.64 -22.60 -3.54
N SER A 200 -1.80 -21.38 -3.03
CA SER A 200 -1.67 -21.06 -1.59
C SER A 200 -2.99 -20.87 -0.88
N GLU A 201 -4.11 -20.85 -1.61
CA GLU A 201 -5.43 -20.68 -1.04
C GLU A 201 -5.84 -21.86 -0.13
N PRO A 202 -6.73 -21.63 0.85
CA PRO A 202 -7.30 -22.72 1.63
C PRO A 202 -8.06 -23.69 0.72
N THR A 203 -7.82 -24.99 0.92
CA THR A 203 -8.53 -26.05 0.18
C THR A 203 -9.71 -26.64 0.97
N GLY A 204 -9.73 -26.41 2.29
CA GLY A 204 -10.79 -26.88 3.19
C GLY A 204 -11.85 -25.81 3.40
N TYR A 205 -13.09 -26.25 3.62
CA TYR A 205 -14.20 -25.39 4.05
C TYR A 205 -14.22 -25.24 5.57
N CYS A 206 -14.76 -24.11 6.03
CA CYS A 206 -15.00 -23.84 7.44
C CYS A 206 -15.72 -25.02 8.10
N ASN A 207 -15.13 -25.52 9.18
CA ASN A 207 -15.61 -26.66 9.95
C ASN A 207 -16.19 -26.27 11.32
N VAL A 208 -16.11 -24.98 11.68
CA VAL A 208 -16.61 -24.45 12.97
C VAL A 208 -18.06 -24.00 12.85
N HIS A 209 -18.42 -23.33 11.75
CA HIS A 209 -19.76 -22.83 11.54
C HIS A 209 -20.64 -23.88 10.87
N THR A 210 -21.55 -24.46 11.64
CA THR A 210 -22.54 -25.46 11.17
C THR A 210 -23.94 -24.95 11.50
N GLY A 211 -24.79 -24.74 10.49
CA GLY A 211 -26.12 -24.15 10.70
C GLY A 211 -26.86 -23.81 9.40
N THR A 212 -27.98 -23.09 9.52
CA THR A 212 -28.81 -22.68 8.38
C THR A 212 -28.06 -21.76 7.43
N ALA A 213 -28.07 -22.12 6.14
CA ALA A 213 -27.44 -21.39 5.06
C ALA A 213 -27.99 -19.96 4.94
N LYS A 214 -27.10 -18.97 5.00
CA LYS A 214 -27.37 -17.61 4.50
C LYS A 214 -27.12 -17.56 2.99
N PRO A 215 -27.74 -16.62 2.26
CA PRO A 215 -27.40 -16.36 0.87
C PRO A 215 -25.90 -16.08 0.75
N GLN A 216 -25.21 -16.82 -0.13
CA GLN A 216 -23.77 -16.72 -0.31
C GLN A 216 -23.47 -15.46 -1.14
N GLN A 217 -22.49 -14.65 -0.72
CA GLN A 217 -21.92 -13.64 -1.60
C GLN A 217 -21.17 -14.35 -2.73
N GLU A 218 -21.42 -13.93 -3.97
CA GLU A 218 -20.61 -14.38 -5.11
C GLU A 218 -19.19 -13.87 -4.90
N THR A 219 -18.20 -14.76 -5.00
CA THR A 219 -16.80 -14.35 -5.15
C THR A 219 -16.65 -13.71 -6.53
N PRO A 220 -16.25 -12.43 -6.61
CA PRO A 220 -15.82 -11.85 -7.87
C PRO A 220 -14.63 -12.68 -8.38
N ASP A 221 -14.76 -13.21 -9.59
CA ASP A 221 -13.64 -13.83 -10.28
C ASP A 221 -12.82 -12.72 -10.95
N PHE A 222 -11.70 -12.35 -10.33
CA PHE A 222 -10.81 -11.31 -10.87
C PHE A 222 -10.02 -11.80 -12.10
N HIS A 223 -10.23 -13.03 -12.58
CA HIS A 223 -9.67 -13.48 -13.86
C HIS A 223 -10.37 -12.89 -15.09
N GLU A 224 -11.57 -12.30 -14.97
CA GLU A 224 -12.38 -11.95 -16.14
C GLU A 224 -12.32 -10.49 -16.62
N THR A 225 -11.68 -9.56 -15.91
CA THR A 225 -11.63 -8.16 -16.36
C THR A 225 -10.28 -7.48 -16.11
N ASP A 226 -9.74 -6.85 -17.16
CA ASP A 226 -8.61 -5.91 -17.22
C ASP A 226 -7.20 -6.44 -17.60
N THR A 227 -7.12 -7.25 -18.66
CA THR A 227 -5.85 -7.52 -19.37
C THR A 227 -5.35 -6.38 -20.28
N GLU A 228 -5.93 -5.17 -20.26
CA GLU A 228 -5.51 -4.10 -21.18
C GLU A 228 -5.37 -2.73 -20.50
N ALA A 229 -4.31 -2.57 -19.69
CA ALA A 229 -3.73 -1.23 -19.47
C ALA A 229 -2.54 -1.04 -20.44
N PRO A 230 -2.58 -0.07 -21.38
CA PRO A 230 -1.46 0.18 -22.28
C PRO A 230 -0.21 0.61 -21.50
N ALA A 231 0.92 0.01 -21.83
CA ALA A 231 2.21 0.23 -21.16
C ALA A 231 2.80 1.65 -21.33
N ASP A 232 2.19 2.52 -22.14
CA ASP A 232 2.83 3.74 -22.67
C ASP A 232 2.39 5.06 -22.02
N GLU A 233 1.65 5.03 -20.90
CA GLU A 233 1.25 6.26 -20.18
C GLU A 233 1.89 6.43 -18.80
N ARG A 234 2.80 5.53 -18.40
CA ARG A 234 3.43 5.55 -17.06
C ARG A 234 4.50 6.63 -16.85
N LEU A 235 4.73 7.51 -17.82
CA LEU A 235 5.76 8.55 -17.78
C LEU A 235 5.28 9.85 -18.43
N ARG A 236 4.24 10.46 -17.85
CA ARG A 236 3.99 11.90 -18.04
C ARG A 236 3.74 12.54 -16.68
N LEU A 237 4.82 13.12 -16.14
CA LEU A 237 4.73 14.21 -15.16
C LEU A 237 4.27 15.48 -15.87
#